data_AF-A0A4U1G5S2-F1
#
_entry.id   AF-A0A4U1G5S2-F1
#
_cell.length_a   1.000
_cell.length_b   1.000
_cell.length_c   1.000
_cell.angle_alpha   90.00
_cell.angle_beta   90.00
_cell.angle_gamma   90.00
#
_symmetry.space_group_name_H-M   'P 1'
#
loop_
_entity.id
_entity.type
_entity.pdbx_description
1 polymer ?
#
loop_
_entity_poly.entity_id
_entity_poly.type
_entity_poly.pdbx_seq_one_letter_code
_entity_poly.pdbx_strand_id
1 'polypeptide(L)'
;MTNYLNPTLKSLTIVLAVMLLFLGCKKDETTVTQWGNMAEAKLTEIKTLASDIPCSQKDNVSIQEISTGCSTSYYSVKSSDVTKFENLRKDYFYLLGKQTDAMVKMGIIIDPCYEYIWTTEQSIRLECNGDKVRLITSANISIEEAKPLAIKTYEEIMTIVNAQTCTNESSWMPTALLKDKIMELEYIPYLRTQDYTILKKKVSLYNGLKHRIIQAQGPADYVPVTIKVEKIECVNGKPVVKLTK
;
A
#
# COMPACT_ATOMS: atom_id res chain seq x y z
N MET A 1 -13.76 65.08 44.39
CA MET A 1 -14.65 64.69 43.27
C MET A 1 -14.54 63.20 43.07
N THR A 2 -15.44 62.44 43.68
CA THR A 2 -15.50 60.99 43.61
C THR A 2 -16.39 60.59 42.43
N ASN A 3 -15.81 59.90 41.45
CA ASN A 3 -16.50 59.39 40.27
C ASN A 3 -17.51 58.30 40.69
N TYR A 4 -18.81 58.63 40.62
CA TYR A 4 -19.89 57.65 40.68
C TYR A 4 -20.05 56.99 39.31
N LEU A 5 -19.30 55.91 39.08
CA LEU A 5 -19.61 54.98 37.99
C LEU A 5 -20.90 54.24 38.35
N ASN A 6 -21.96 54.52 37.59
CA ASN A 6 -23.32 54.02 37.74
C ASN A 6 -23.34 52.47 37.84
N PRO A 7 -23.82 51.86 38.93
CA PRO A 7 -23.74 50.41 39.16
C PRO A 7 -24.52 49.57 38.15
N THR A 8 -25.53 50.16 37.50
CA THR A 8 -26.33 49.51 36.45
C THR A 8 -25.56 49.30 35.14
N LEU A 9 -24.61 50.19 34.82
CA LEU A 9 -23.78 50.08 33.60
C LEU A 9 -22.74 48.96 33.72
N LYS A 10 -22.20 48.71 34.92
CA LYS A 10 -21.29 47.59 35.22
C LYS A 10 -21.98 46.22 35.14
N SER A 11 -23.23 46.13 35.60
CA SER A 11 -23.99 44.87 35.55
C SER A 11 -24.31 44.46 34.11
N LEU A 12 -24.64 45.43 33.25
CA LEU A 12 -24.92 45.18 31.83
C LEU A 12 -23.69 44.69 31.04
N THR A 13 -22.49 45.20 31.37
CA THR A 13 -21.24 44.78 30.72
C THR A 13 -20.82 43.37 31.14
N ILE A 14 -21.08 42.97 32.38
CA ILE A 14 -20.78 41.63 32.89
C ILE A 14 -21.72 40.60 32.25
N VAL A 15 -23.01 40.90 32.12
CA VAL A 15 -23.98 40.00 31.46
C VAL A 15 -23.66 39.84 29.96
N LEU A 16 -23.24 40.91 29.28
CA LEU A 16 -22.85 40.85 27.86
C LEU A 16 -21.53 40.06 27.66
N ALA A 17 -20.56 40.19 28.58
CA ALA A 17 -19.31 39.43 28.56
C ALA A 17 -19.53 37.93 28.86
N VAL A 18 -20.48 37.61 29.75
CA VAL A 18 -20.84 36.21 30.05
C VAL A 18 -21.60 35.57 28.88
N MET A 19 -22.47 36.29 28.17
CA MET A 19 -23.10 35.75 26.95
C MET A 19 -22.10 35.53 25.80
N LEU A 20 -21.07 36.37 25.69
CA LEU A 20 -19.98 36.20 24.70
C LEU A 20 -19.08 34.99 25.00
N LEU A 21 -18.96 34.56 26.26
CA LEU A 21 -18.21 33.36 26.65
C LEU A 21 -18.92 32.05 26.28
N PHE A 22 -20.24 32.06 26.08
CA PHE A 22 -21.01 30.88 25.64
C PHE A 22 -21.27 30.82 24.13
N LEU A 23 -20.95 31.89 23.39
CA LEU A 23 -21.01 31.94 21.92
C LEU A 23 -19.70 31.53 21.24
N GLY A 24 -18.69 31.14 22.02
CA GLY A 24 -17.56 30.37 21.50
C GLY A 24 -18.07 29.02 21.05
N CYS A 25 -18.61 28.92 19.83
CA CYS A 25 -18.88 27.66 19.16
C CYS A 25 -17.61 26.81 19.28
N LYS A 26 -17.62 25.80 20.16
CA LYS A 26 -16.70 24.68 20.04
C LYS A 26 -16.96 24.15 18.64
N LYS A 27 -16.06 24.45 17.71
CA LYS A 27 -16.06 23.83 16.40
C LYS A 27 -15.85 22.36 16.71
N ASP A 28 -16.90 21.55 16.60
CA ASP A 28 -16.82 20.13 16.89
C ASP A 28 -15.61 19.59 16.13
N GLU A 29 -14.66 19.00 16.87
CA GLU A 29 -13.47 18.44 16.25
C GLU A 29 -13.92 17.37 15.25
N THR A 30 -13.37 17.43 14.03
CA THR A 30 -13.70 16.46 12.99
C THR A 30 -13.38 15.06 13.48
N THR A 31 -14.39 14.20 13.51
CA THR A 31 -14.29 12.85 14.06
C THR A 31 -13.48 11.93 13.15
N VAL A 32 -13.00 10.80 13.69
CA VAL A 32 -12.35 9.74 12.91
C VAL A 32 -13.20 9.32 11.70
N THR A 33 -14.51 9.12 11.90
CA THR A 33 -15.43 8.74 10.82
C THR A 33 -15.57 9.84 9.77
N GLN A 34 -15.63 11.10 10.18
CA GLN A 34 -15.71 12.22 9.24
C GLN A 34 -14.44 12.32 8.38
N TRP A 35 -13.26 12.18 8.96
CA TRP A 35 -12.00 12.13 8.19
C TRP A 35 -11.97 10.96 7.22
N GLY A 36 -12.39 9.76 7.66
CA GLY A 36 -12.49 8.58 6.81
C GLY A 36 -13.44 8.78 5.62
N ASN A 37 -14.60 9.38 5.85
CA ASN A 37 -15.57 9.67 4.78
C ASN A 37 -15.01 10.66 3.75
N MET A 38 -14.27 11.68 4.20
CA MET A 38 -13.60 12.62 3.29
C MET A 38 -12.51 11.91 2.46
N ALA A 39 -11.74 11.01 3.07
CA ALA A 39 -10.74 10.22 2.36
C ALA A 39 -11.40 9.31 1.31
N GLU A 40 -12.48 8.61 1.65
CA GLU A 40 -13.20 7.75 0.69
C GLU A 40 -13.82 8.55 -0.46
N ALA A 41 -14.31 9.78 -0.20
CA ALA A 41 -14.77 10.68 -1.25
C ALA A 41 -13.65 11.01 -2.24
N LYS A 42 -12.43 11.30 -1.74
CA LYS A 42 -11.26 11.52 -2.60
C LYS A 42 -10.85 10.27 -3.37
N LEU A 43 -10.91 9.10 -2.76
CA LEU A 43 -10.66 7.84 -3.45
C LEU A 43 -11.69 7.58 -4.57
N THR A 44 -12.94 7.98 -4.36
CA THR A 44 -14.00 7.91 -5.38
C THR A 44 -13.75 8.85 -6.55
N GLU A 45 -13.29 10.08 -6.29
CA GLU A 45 -12.86 11.01 -7.35
C GLU A 45 -11.70 10.41 -8.17
N ILE A 46 -10.74 9.76 -7.52
CA ILE A 46 -9.62 9.07 -8.20
C ILE A 46 -10.12 7.92 -9.07
N LYS A 47 -11.00 7.05 -8.54
CA LYS A 47 -11.60 5.94 -9.29
C LYS A 47 -12.36 6.44 -10.52
N THR A 48 -13.07 7.56 -10.39
CA THR A 48 -13.84 8.20 -11.47
C THR A 48 -12.91 8.79 -12.54
N LEU A 49 -11.80 9.42 -12.13
CA LEU A 49 -10.79 9.91 -13.07
C LEU A 49 -10.14 8.79 -13.89
N ALA A 50 -10.03 7.60 -13.29
CA ALA A 50 -9.41 6.42 -13.88
C ALA A 50 -10.39 5.48 -14.63
N SER A 51 -11.68 5.84 -14.73
CA SER A 51 -12.69 4.97 -15.34
C SER A 51 -12.88 5.25 -16.84
N ASP A 52 -13.41 4.25 -17.53
CA ASP A 52 -14.00 4.38 -18.88
C ASP A 52 -13.11 5.02 -19.95
N ILE A 53 -11.80 4.79 -19.89
CA ILE A 53 -10.88 5.28 -20.92
C ILE A 53 -11.09 4.47 -22.21
N PRO A 54 -11.40 5.11 -23.36
CA PRO A 54 -11.55 4.41 -24.63
C PRO A 54 -10.24 3.73 -25.07
N CYS A 55 -10.34 2.53 -25.65
CA CYS A 55 -9.21 1.77 -26.17
C CYS A 55 -8.38 2.57 -27.19
N SER A 56 -9.02 3.43 -27.99
CA SER A 56 -8.33 4.33 -28.94
C SER A 56 -7.33 5.28 -28.26
N GLN A 57 -7.43 5.46 -26.94
CA GLN A 57 -6.53 6.29 -26.15
C GLN A 57 -5.48 5.48 -25.38
N LYS A 58 -5.40 4.15 -25.56
CA LYS A 58 -4.53 3.26 -24.76
C LYS A 58 -3.07 3.73 -24.68
N ASP A 59 -2.49 4.19 -25.79
CA ASP A 59 -1.09 4.64 -25.83
C ASP A 59 -0.87 5.98 -25.09
N ASN A 60 -1.95 6.69 -24.76
CA ASN A 60 -1.97 7.91 -23.96
C ASN A 60 -2.46 7.65 -22.52
N VAL A 61 -2.24 6.44 -22.00
CA VAL A 61 -2.58 6.05 -20.63
C VAL A 61 -1.31 5.70 -19.87
N SER A 62 -1.24 6.19 -18.65
CA SER A 62 -0.21 5.87 -17.67
C SER A 62 -0.81 5.02 -16.54
N ILE A 63 -0.05 4.05 -16.06
CA ILE A 63 -0.41 3.27 -14.87
C ILE A 63 0.09 4.05 -13.65
N GLN A 64 -0.82 4.39 -12.76
CA GLN A 64 -0.52 5.09 -11.51
C GLN A 64 -0.81 4.19 -10.31
N GLU A 65 -0.08 4.37 -9.21
CA GLU A 65 -0.21 3.53 -8.00
C GLU A 65 -0.58 4.35 -6.75
N ILE A 66 -1.41 3.75 -5.90
CA ILE A 66 -1.71 4.20 -4.53
C ILE A 66 -1.36 3.04 -3.61
N SER A 67 -0.40 3.25 -2.71
CA SER A 67 0.05 2.25 -1.75
C SER A 67 -0.31 2.69 -0.32
N THR A 68 -1.00 1.83 0.42
CA THR A 68 -1.38 2.02 1.83
C THR A 68 -1.00 0.78 2.62
N GLY A 69 -0.01 0.91 3.53
CA GLY A 69 0.51 -0.25 4.27
C GLY A 69 1.13 -1.30 3.32
N CYS A 70 0.65 -2.54 3.38
CA CYS A 70 1.07 -3.62 2.47
C CYS A 70 0.17 -3.79 1.24
N SER A 71 -0.76 -2.87 1.01
CA SER A 71 -1.67 -2.92 -0.14
C SER A 71 -1.26 -1.87 -1.17
N THR A 72 -1.27 -2.24 -2.44
CA THR A 72 -1.11 -1.32 -3.56
C THR A 72 -2.23 -1.53 -4.54
N SER A 73 -2.88 -0.44 -4.93
CA SER A 73 -3.89 -0.40 -6.00
C SER A 73 -3.31 0.35 -7.20
N TYR A 74 -3.65 -0.12 -8.40
CA TYR A 74 -3.22 0.49 -9.66
C TYR A 74 -4.41 1.07 -10.44
N TYR A 75 -4.16 2.19 -11.10
CA TYR A 75 -5.16 2.95 -11.84
C TYR A 75 -4.66 3.27 -13.25
N SER A 76 -5.52 3.09 -14.23
CA SER A 76 -5.30 3.57 -15.60
C SER A 76 -5.67 5.05 -15.65
N VAL A 77 -4.71 5.94 -15.88
CA VAL A 77 -4.93 7.39 -15.89
C VAL A 77 -4.48 7.94 -17.23
N LYS A 78 -5.31 8.77 -17.88
CA LYS A 78 -4.87 9.45 -19.12
C LYS A 78 -3.62 10.27 -18.83
N SER A 79 -2.65 10.25 -19.73
CA SER A 79 -1.38 10.98 -19.53
C SER A 79 -1.60 12.48 -19.28
N SER A 80 -2.63 13.08 -19.88
CA SER A 80 -3.05 14.47 -19.64
C SER A 80 -3.60 14.74 -18.24
N ASP A 81 -4.10 13.71 -17.54
CA ASP A 81 -4.74 13.81 -16.23
C ASP A 81 -3.82 13.41 -15.07
N VAL A 82 -2.58 13.02 -15.33
CA VAL A 82 -1.63 12.58 -14.30
C VAL A 82 -1.43 13.62 -13.20
N THR A 83 -1.29 14.90 -13.54
CA THR A 83 -1.16 15.97 -12.52
C THR A 83 -2.41 16.09 -11.65
N LYS A 84 -3.60 15.90 -12.23
CA LYS A 84 -4.86 15.91 -11.48
C LYS A 84 -4.96 14.70 -10.55
N PHE A 85 -4.58 13.52 -11.04
CA PHE A 85 -4.48 12.31 -10.22
C PHE A 85 -3.53 12.52 -9.02
N GLU A 86 -2.35 13.08 -9.26
CA GLU A 86 -1.36 13.33 -8.22
C GLU A 86 -1.86 14.27 -7.12
N ASN A 87 -2.60 15.31 -7.49
CA ASN A 87 -3.21 16.22 -6.51
C ASN A 87 -4.29 15.51 -5.69
N LEU A 88 -5.18 14.74 -6.34
CA LEU A 88 -6.18 13.94 -5.63
C LEU A 88 -5.54 12.90 -4.71
N ARG A 89 -4.46 12.26 -5.14
CA ARG A 89 -3.68 11.31 -4.35
C ARG A 89 -3.07 11.96 -3.12
N LYS A 90 -2.50 13.17 -3.24
CA LYS A 90 -1.97 13.94 -2.10
C LYS A 90 -3.07 14.28 -1.11
N ASP A 91 -4.22 14.74 -1.58
CA ASP A 91 -5.37 15.06 -0.73
C ASP A 91 -5.89 13.82 0.01
N TYR A 92 -5.98 12.68 -0.70
CA TYR A 92 -6.36 11.40 -0.12
C TYR A 92 -5.42 11.00 1.03
N PHE A 93 -4.10 11.02 0.82
CA PHE A 93 -3.13 10.68 1.86
C PHE A 93 -3.12 11.67 3.03
N TYR A 94 -3.32 12.96 2.74
CA TYR A 94 -3.47 13.96 3.80
C TYR A 94 -4.66 13.64 4.71
N LEU A 95 -5.82 13.29 4.14
CA LEU A 95 -7.02 12.95 4.90
C LEU A 95 -6.87 11.65 5.68
N LEU A 96 -6.22 10.63 5.10
CA LEU A 96 -5.86 9.41 5.82
C LEU A 96 -4.94 9.72 7.02
N GLY A 97 -3.93 10.57 6.83
CA GLY A 97 -3.08 11.03 7.93
C GLY A 97 -3.87 11.68 9.07
N LYS A 98 -4.84 12.55 8.73
CA LYS A 98 -5.74 13.16 9.74
C LYS A 98 -6.64 12.16 10.44
N GLN A 99 -7.14 11.16 9.72
CA GLN A 99 -7.89 10.06 10.31
C GLN A 99 -7.03 9.29 11.31
N THR A 100 -5.80 8.92 10.92
CA THR A 100 -4.83 8.21 11.77
C THR A 100 -4.48 9.03 13.02
N ASP A 101 -4.21 10.32 12.88
CA ASP A 101 -3.95 11.23 14.02
C ASP A 101 -5.13 11.23 15.01
N ALA A 102 -6.37 11.29 14.50
CA ALA A 102 -7.57 11.25 15.33
C ALA A 102 -7.76 9.88 16.02
N MET A 103 -7.45 8.78 15.33
CA MET A 103 -7.48 7.43 15.91
C MET A 103 -6.49 7.30 17.07
N VAL A 104 -5.25 7.78 16.90
CA VAL A 104 -4.20 7.74 17.93
C VAL A 104 -4.61 8.57 19.15
N LYS A 105 -5.21 9.75 18.95
CA LYS A 105 -5.76 10.56 20.05
C LYS A 105 -6.84 9.86 20.85
N MET A 106 -7.61 8.96 20.21
CA MET A 106 -8.61 8.11 20.87
C MET A 106 -8.00 6.87 21.55
N GLY A 107 -6.68 6.69 21.50
CA GLY A 107 -5.98 5.53 22.06
C GLY A 107 -6.01 4.28 21.16
N ILE A 108 -6.38 4.43 19.88
CA ILE A 108 -6.34 3.32 18.93
C ILE A 108 -4.88 3.06 18.52
N ILE A 109 -4.44 1.81 18.69
CA ILE A 109 -3.12 1.36 18.24
C ILE A 109 -3.23 0.99 16.77
N ILE A 110 -2.43 1.65 15.93
CA ILE A 110 -2.33 1.35 14.50
C ILE A 110 -1.20 0.34 14.32
N ASP A 111 -1.58 -0.90 14.06
CA ASP A 111 -0.61 -1.97 13.84
C ASP A 111 0.12 -1.76 12.51
N PRO A 112 1.46 -1.63 12.50
CA PRO A 112 2.21 -1.62 11.26
C PRO A 112 1.94 -2.88 10.44
N CYS A 113 1.66 -2.69 9.15
CA CYS A 113 1.47 -3.82 8.27
C CYS A 113 2.80 -4.54 8.01
N TYR A 114 2.93 -5.76 8.55
CA TYR A 114 4.05 -6.65 8.29
C TYR A 114 3.63 -7.76 7.33
N GLU A 115 4.13 -7.68 6.10
CA GLU A 115 3.86 -8.65 5.06
C GLU A 115 4.87 -9.82 5.18
N TYR A 116 4.43 -10.95 5.74
CA TYR A 116 5.30 -12.14 5.90
C TYR A 116 5.69 -12.76 4.55
N ILE A 117 4.76 -12.76 3.59
CA ILE A 117 4.99 -13.15 2.19
C ILE A 117 4.57 -11.96 1.36
N TRP A 118 5.50 -11.37 0.60
CA TRP A 118 5.17 -10.27 -0.29
C TRP A 118 4.28 -10.78 -1.40
N THR A 119 3.02 -10.34 -1.41
CA THR A 119 1.98 -10.75 -2.37
C THR A 119 1.19 -9.55 -2.89
N THR A 120 1.58 -8.34 -2.50
CA THR A 120 1.00 -7.08 -2.98
C THR A 120 0.72 -7.15 -4.49
N GLU A 121 -0.49 -6.79 -4.90
CA GLU A 121 -0.86 -6.78 -6.31
C GLU A 121 0.19 -6.05 -7.15
N GLN A 122 0.42 -6.49 -8.39
CA GLN A 122 1.36 -5.86 -9.32
C GLN A 122 0.66 -5.63 -10.65
N SER A 123 0.91 -4.46 -11.26
CA SER A 123 0.49 -4.20 -12.64
C SER A 123 1.37 -4.96 -13.63
N ILE A 124 0.76 -5.44 -14.72
CA ILE A 124 1.44 -6.22 -15.76
C ILE A 124 1.45 -5.43 -17.08
N ARG A 125 0.26 -5.03 -17.55
CA ARG A 125 0.10 -4.32 -18.83
C ARG A 125 -1.25 -3.64 -18.94
N LEU A 126 -1.36 -2.71 -19.89
CA LEU A 126 -2.64 -2.23 -20.39
C LEU A 126 -3.05 -3.03 -21.63
N GLU A 127 -4.32 -3.39 -21.72
CA GLU A 127 -4.91 -3.99 -22.91
C GLU A 127 -6.28 -3.41 -23.20
N CYS A 128 -6.83 -3.74 -24.37
CA CYS A 128 -8.19 -3.36 -24.70
C CYS A 128 -9.12 -4.55 -24.49
N ASN A 129 -10.24 -4.31 -23.80
CA ASN A 129 -11.33 -5.25 -23.70
C ASN A 129 -12.57 -4.58 -24.28
N GLY A 130 -12.92 -4.94 -25.52
CA GLY A 130 -13.89 -4.18 -26.31
C GLY A 130 -13.39 -2.77 -26.62
N ASP A 131 -14.22 -1.76 -26.36
CA ASP A 131 -13.93 -0.36 -26.63
C ASP A 131 -13.22 0.36 -25.47
N LYS A 132 -12.88 -0.34 -24.38
CA LYS A 132 -12.27 0.25 -23.17
C LYS A 132 -10.88 -0.29 -22.88
N VAL A 133 -10.03 0.59 -22.34
CA VAL A 133 -8.75 0.21 -21.75
C VAL A 133 -9.00 -0.55 -20.45
N ARG A 134 -8.30 -1.66 -20.29
CA ARG A 134 -8.29 -2.50 -19.09
C ARG A 134 -6.87 -2.64 -18.59
N LEU A 135 -6.70 -2.49 -17.27
CA LEU A 135 -5.46 -2.83 -16.60
C LEU A 135 -5.43 -4.34 -16.29
N ILE A 136 -4.37 -5.00 -16.72
CA ILE A 136 -4.05 -6.36 -16.33
C ILE A 136 -3.05 -6.34 -15.19
N THR A 137 -3.42 -7.05 -14.14
CA THR A 137 -2.68 -7.17 -12.88
C THR A 137 -2.44 -8.63 -12.56
N SER A 138 -1.59 -8.88 -11.56
CA SER A 138 -1.39 -10.22 -11.02
C SER A 138 -2.70 -10.87 -10.55
N ALA A 139 -3.70 -10.09 -10.14
CA ALA A 139 -4.99 -10.59 -9.67
C ALA A 139 -5.95 -11.04 -10.79
N ASN A 140 -5.83 -10.51 -12.02
CA ASN A 140 -6.83 -10.71 -13.06
C ASN A 140 -6.32 -11.30 -14.38
N ILE A 141 -5.00 -11.48 -14.56
CA ILE A 141 -4.42 -12.19 -15.71
C ILE A 141 -4.95 -13.64 -15.80
N SER A 142 -5.06 -14.20 -17.00
CA SER A 142 -5.45 -15.61 -17.18
C SER A 142 -4.45 -16.58 -16.51
N ILE A 143 -4.90 -17.78 -16.13
CA ILE A 143 -4.01 -18.79 -15.52
C ILE A 143 -3.00 -19.31 -16.54
N GLU A 144 -3.40 -19.39 -17.80
CA GLU A 144 -2.59 -19.80 -18.94
C GLU A 144 -1.40 -18.85 -19.15
N GLU A 145 -1.63 -17.54 -19.04
CA GLU A 145 -0.55 -16.54 -19.11
C GLU A 145 0.22 -16.40 -17.80
N ALA A 146 -0.42 -16.63 -16.64
CA ALA A 146 0.21 -16.53 -15.33
C ALA A 146 1.38 -17.52 -15.18
N LYS A 147 1.24 -18.74 -15.70
CA LYS A 147 2.25 -19.80 -15.60
C LYS A 147 3.61 -19.41 -16.22
N PRO A 148 3.71 -19.07 -17.51
CA PRO A 148 4.99 -18.66 -18.10
C PRO A 148 5.51 -17.34 -17.52
N LEU A 149 4.62 -16.42 -17.12
CA LEU A 149 5.04 -15.18 -16.47
C LEU A 149 5.67 -15.43 -15.10
N ALA A 150 5.15 -16.37 -14.31
CA ALA A 150 5.72 -16.75 -13.02
C ALA A 150 7.14 -17.33 -13.18
N ILE A 151 7.36 -18.20 -14.18
CA ILE A 151 8.68 -18.76 -14.49
C ILE A 151 9.68 -17.65 -14.84
N LYS A 152 9.30 -16.78 -15.79
CA LYS A 152 10.15 -15.63 -16.17
C LYS A 152 10.45 -14.73 -14.98
N THR A 153 9.45 -14.44 -14.15
CA THR A 153 9.62 -13.58 -12.97
C THR A 153 10.58 -14.20 -11.95
N TYR A 154 10.53 -15.53 -11.76
CA TYR A 154 11.49 -16.24 -10.92
C TYR A 154 12.93 -16.09 -11.42
N GLU A 155 13.17 -16.25 -12.72
CA GLU A 155 14.50 -16.06 -13.33
C GLU A 155 15.03 -14.64 -13.13
N GLU A 156 14.16 -13.63 -13.25
CA GLU A 156 14.51 -12.22 -12.99
C GLU A 156 14.86 -11.99 -11.51
N ILE A 157 14.11 -12.58 -10.56
CA ILE A 157 14.41 -12.54 -9.12
C ILE A 157 15.79 -13.17 -8.87
N MET A 158 16.03 -14.37 -9.42
CA MET A 158 17.31 -15.07 -9.25
C MET A 158 18.48 -14.32 -9.87
N THR A 159 18.26 -13.60 -10.98
CA THR A 159 19.27 -12.70 -11.55
C THR A 159 19.65 -11.59 -10.57
N ILE A 160 18.66 -10.95 -9.93
CA ILE A 160 18.90 -9.90 -8.92
C ILE A 160 19.63 -10.47 -7.72
N VAL A 161 19.17 -11.59 -7.16
CA VAL A 161 19.75 -12.23 -5.97
C VAL A 161 21.19 -12.67 -6.25
N ASN A 162 21.43 -13.33 -7.38
CA ASN A 162 22.76 -13.84 -7.73
C ASN A 162 23.76 -12.73 -8.07
N ALA A 163 23.31 -11.55 -8.46
CA ALA A 163 24.18 -10.39 -8.68
C ALA A 163 24.74 -9.82 -7.37
N GLN A 164 24.12 -10.10 -6.22
CA GLN A 164 24.54 -9.55 -4.95
C GLN A 164 25.82 -10.20 -4.41
N THR A 165 26.56 -9.44 -3.60
CA THR A 165 27.79 -9.87 -2.93
C THR A 165 27.65 -9.68 -1.42
N CYS A 166 28.22 -10.59 -0.64
CA CYS A 166 28.12 -10.63 0.81
C CYS A 166 29.50 -10.60 1.45
N THR A 167 29.76 -9.57 2.25
CA THR A 167 30.97 -9.43 3.07
C THR A 167 30.66 -9.30 4.56
N ASN A 168 29.40 -9.02 4.91
CA ASN A 168 28.89 -8.90 6.27
C ASN A 168 27.42 -9.33 6.27
N GLU A 169 27.00 -9.97 7.37
CA GLU A 169 25.67 -10.57 7.58
C GLU A 169 24.64 -9.58 8.15
N SER A 170 25.08 -8.52 8.84
CA SER A 170 24.26 -7.71 9.78
C SER A 170 23.09 -6.92 9.16
N SER A 171 22.94 -6.90 7.84
CA SER A 171 21.87 -6.16 7.13
C SER A 171 21.08 -7.04 6.17
N TRP A 172 21.38 -8.32 6.12
CA TRP A 172 20.67 -9.28 5.29
C TRP A 172 19.39 -9.72 5.97
N MET A 173 18.33 -9.80 5.18
CA MET A 173 17.01 -10.24 5.62
C MET A 173 16.50 -11.33 4.67
N PRO A 174 15.76 -12.32 5.16
CA PRO A 174 15.10 -13.29 4.31
C PRO A 174 13.79 -12.72 3.77
N THR A 175 13.41 -13.14 2.57
CA THR A 175 12.03 -13.04 2.06
C THR A 175 11.63 -14.36 1.42
N ALA A 176 10.33 -14.66 1.41
CA ALA A 176 9.80 -15.95 0.99
C ALA A 176 9.32 -15.94 -0.46
N LEU A 177 9.59 -17.03 -1.16
CA LEU A 177 9.02 -17.40 -2.46
C LEU A 177 8.10 -18.60 -2.28
N LEU A 178 6.90 -18.54 -2.84
CA LEU A 178 5.98 -19.67 -2.88
C LEU A 178 6.46 -20.75 -3.86
N LYS A 179 6.48 -22.00 -3.40
CA LYS A 179 6.73 -23.19 -4.23
C LYS A 179 5.41 -23.75 -4.76
N ASP A 180 5.16 -25.05 -4.67
CA ASP A 180 4.04 -25.70 -5.37
C ASP A 180 2.81 -25.89 -4.50
N LYS A 181 2.93 -25.64 -3.19
CA LYS A 181 1.82 -25.66 -2.23
C LYS A 181 1.75 -24.36 -1.43
N ILE A 182 0.56 -24.07 -0.89
CA ILE A 182 0.39 -22.90 -0.01
C ILE A 182 1.23 -23.13 1.25
N MET A 183 2.10 -22.16 1.56
CA MET A 183 3.10 -22.21 2.64
C MET A 183 4.26 -23.22 2.46
N GLU A 184 4.39 -23.83 1.28
CA GLU A 184 5.67 -24.43 0.90
C GLU A 184 6.58 -23.31 0.39
N LEU A 185 7.60 -22.96 1.18
CA LEU A 185 8.40 -21.76 0.95
C LEU A 185 9.83 -22.09 0.54
N GLU A 186 10.38 -21.26 -0.32
CA GLU A 186 11.81 -21.06 -0.52
C GLU A 186 12.18 -19.70 0.06
N TYR A 187 13.37 -19.54 0.63
CA TYR A 187 13.82 -18.26 1.16
C TYR A 187 14.99 -17.72 0.37
N ILE A 188 14.88 -16.46 -0.02
CA ILE A 188 15.93 -15.72 -0.71
C ILE A 188 16.41 -14.57 0.17
N PRO A 189 17.71 -14.24 0.14
CA PRO A 189 18.25 -13.12 0.89
C PRO A 189 18.03 -11.79 0.14
N TYR A 190 17.84 -10.70 0.87
CA TYR A 190 17.95 -9.34 0.36
C TYR A 190 18.65 -8.43 1.36
N LEU A 191 19.32 -7.40 0.87
CA LEU A 191 20.02 -6.45 1.71
C LEU A 191 19.10 -5.28 2.06
N ARG A 192 18.70 -5.17 3.34
CA ARG A 192 17.72 -4.17 3.80
C ARG A 192 18.23 -2.73 3.68
N THR A 193 19.55 -2.53 3.65
CA THR A 193 20.19 -1.21 3.54
C THR A 193 20.28 -0.70 2.10
N GLN A 194 19.92 -1.50 1.11
CA GLN A 194 19.84 -1.09 -0.30
C GLN A 194 18.39 -0.90 -0.74
N ASP A 195 18.19 -0.20 -1.86
CA ASP A 195 16.87 -0.15 -2.49
C ASP A 195 16.49 -1.53 -3.03
N TYR A 196 15.56 -2.19 -2.34
CA TYR A 196 15.02 -3.48 -2.73
C TYR A 196 13.64 -3.37 -3.40
N THR A 197 13.22 -2.17 -3.82
CA THR A 197 11.89 -1.93 -4.40
C THR A 197 11.64 -2.79 -5.64
N ILE A 198 12.62 -2.91 -6.53
CA ILE A 198 12.52 -3.75 -7.74
C ILE A 198 12.36 -5.22 -7.33
N LEU A 199 13.20 -5.71 -6.42
CA LEU A 199 13.11 -7.08 -5.93
C LEU A 199 11.75 -7.33 -5.27
N LYS A 200 11.28 -6.43 -4.42
CA LYS A 200 9.97 -6.54 -3.75
C LYS A 200 8.83 -6.65 -4.77
N LYS A 201 8.78 -5.76 -5.78
CA LYS A 201 7.76 -5.82 -6.84
C LYS A 201 7.80 -7.14 -7.60
N LYS A 202 8.99 -7.67 -7.91
CA LYS A 202 9.15 -8.96 -8.61
C LYS A 202 8.72 -10.15 -7.75
N VAL A 203 9.13 -10.18 -6.49
CA VAL A 203 8.72 -11.20 -5.52
C VAL A 203 7.19 -11.17 -5.31
N SER A 204 6.59 -9.99 -5.15
CA SER A 204 5.15 -9.83 -5.05
C SER A 204 4.41 -10.32 -6.30
N LEU A 205 4.93 -10.01 -7.49
CA LEU A 205 4.38 -10.54 -8.75
C LEU A 205 4.45 -12.07 -8.77
N TYR A 206 5.63 -12.65 -8.51
CA TYR A 206 5.84 -14.09 -8.51
C TYR A 206 4.92 -14.80 -7.52
N ASN A 207 4.90 -14.36 -6.26
CA ASN A 207 4.09 -14.99 -5.22
C ASN A 207 2.59 -14.83 -5.51
N GLY A 208 2.15 -13.65 -5.97
CA GLY A 208 0.75 -13.43 -6.35
C GLY A 208 0.31 -14.35 -7.50
N LEU A 209 1.15 -14.53 -8.52
CA LEU A 209 0.88 -15.46 -9.63
C LEU A 209 0.87 -16.91 -9.15
N LYS A 210 1.88 -17.35 -8.39
CA LYS A 210 1.96 -18.72 -7.86
C LYS A 210 0.75 -19.06 -6.99
N HIS A 211 0.36 -18.15 -6.10
CA HIS A 211 -0.83 -18.33 -5.26
C HIS A 211 -2.08 -18.58 -6.11
N ARG A 212 -2.32 -17.77 -7.15
CA ARG A 212 -3.46 -17.97 -8.06
C ARG A 212 -3.38 -19.27 -8.87
N ILE A 213 -2.19 -19.63 -9.35
CA ILE A 213 -1.98 -20.89 -10.07
C ILE A 213 -2.31 -22.09 -9.16
N ILE A 214 -1.88 -22.08 -7.90
CA ILE A 214 -2.17 -23.14 -6.92
C ILE A 214 -3.67 -23.21 -6.65
N GLN A 215 -4.33 -22.06 -6.40
CA GLN A 215 -5.78 -22.01 -6.17
C GLN A 215 -6.60 -22.53 -7.36
N ALA A 216 -6.11 -22.36 -8.59
CA ALA A 216 -6.78 -22.85 -9.79
C ALA A 216 -6.66 -24.38 -9.99
N GLN A 217 -5.72 -25.05 -9.31
CA GLN A 217 -5.49 -26.50 -9.43
C GLN A 217 -6.44 -27.34 -8.56
N GLY A 218 -7.17 -26.71 -7.62
CA GLY A 218 -8.08 -27.40 -6.71
C GLY A 218 -8.11 -26.76 -5.33
N PRO A 219 -8.71 -27.42 -4.32
CA PRO A 219 -8.63 -26.97 -2.94
C PRO A 219 -7.18 -26.70 -2.57
N ALA A 220 -6.94 -25.55 -1.94
CA ALA A 220 -5.60 -25.17 -1.51
C ALA A 220 -5.01 -26.22 -0.57
N ASP A 221 -4.05 -27.00 -1.06
CA ASP A 221 -3.21 -27.87 -0.25
C ASP A 221 -2.32 -27.00 0.65
N TYR A 222 -2.86 -26.58 1.78
CA TYR A 222 -2.11 -25.91 2.83
C TYR A 222 -1.16 -26.92 3.48
N VAL A 223 0.14 -26.64 3.47
CA VAL A 223 1.12 -27.41 4.24
C VAL A 223 1.61 -26.57 5.42
N PRO A 224 1.70 -27.12 6.64
CA PRO A 224 2.34 -26.42 7.74
C PRO A 224 3.76 -26.00 7.34
N VAL A 225 4.18 -24.80 7.72
CA VAL A 225 5.57 -24.35 7.52
C VAL A 225 6.47 -25.22 8.40
N THR A 226 7.25 -26.10 7.75
CA THR A 226 8.18 -27.04 8.42
C THR A 226 9.62 -26.56 8.41
N ILE A 227 9.89 -25.38 7.86
CA ILE A 227 11.22 -24.81 7.76
C ILE A 227 11.24 -23.42 8.40
N LYS A 228 12.27 -23.13 9.19
CA LYS A 228 12.49 -21.83 9.81
C LYS A 228 13.82 -21.26 9.34
N VAL A 229 13.85 -19.95 9.09
CA VAL A 229 15.12 -19.26 8.85
C VAL A 229 15.87 -19.17 10.16
N GLU A 230 17.05 -19.78 10.22
CA GLU A 230 17.95 -19.69 11.37
C GLU A 230 18.77 -18.40 11.30
N LYS A 231 19.42 -18.16 10.16
CA LYS A 231 20.29 -17.00 9.90
C LYS A 231 20.59 -16.86 8.41
N ILE A 232 21.25 -15.76 8.05
CA ILE A 232 21.88 -15.57 6.74
C ILE A 232 23.38 -15.48 6.96
N GLU A 233 24.16 -16.22 6.17
CA GLU A 233 25.62 -16.23 6.23
C GLU A 233 26.24 -15.81 4.90
N CYS A 234 27.43 -15.22 4.94
CA CYS A 234 28.22 -14.98 3.73
C CYS A 234 29.10 -16.21 3.41
N VAL A 235 28.71 -17.01 2.43
CA VAL A 235 29.48 -18.18 1.96
C VAL A 235 30.05 -17.88 0.58
N ASN A 236 31.38 -17.95 0.43
CA ASN A 236 32.08 -17.66 -0.84
C ASN A 236 31.70 -16.29 -1.45
N GLY A 237 31.54 -15.26 -0.60
CA GLY A 237 31.14 -13.93 -1.03
C GLY A 237 29.67 -13.80 -1.47
N LYS A 238 28.82 -14.78 -1.19
CA LYS A 238 27.39 -14.79 -1.52
C LYS A 238 26.53 -14.96 -0.25
N PRO A 239 25.39 -14.26 -0.16
CA PRO A 239 24.48 -14.44 0.95
C PRO A 239 23.75 -15.79 0.82
N VAL A 240 23.73 -16.59 1.87
CA VAL A 240 23.05 -17.90 1.89
C VAL A 240 22.13 -17.97 3.10
N VAL A 241 20.85 -18.26 2.85
CA VAL A 241 19.86 -18.46 3.92
C VAL A 241 20.05 -19.86 4.52
N LYS A 242 20.32 -19.93 5.83
CA LYS A 242 20.39 -21.18 6.59
C LYS A 242 19.02 -21.50 7.19
N LEU A 243 18.58 -22.74 6.98
CA LEU A 243 17.27 -23.21 7.39
C LEU A 243 17.41 -24.30 8.45
N THR A 244 16.49 -24.30 9.41
CA THR A 244 16.28 -25.37 10.39
C THR A 244 14.91 -25.99 10.17
N LYS A 245 14.78 -27.28 10.48
CA LYS A 245 13.50 -28.01 10.49
C LYS A 245 12.86 -27.93 11.86
#